data_AF-A0A7J4NMP1-F1
#
_entry.id   AF-A0A7J4NMP1-F1
#
_cell.length_a   1.000
_cell.length_b   1.000
_cell.length_c   1.000
_cell.angle_alpha   90.00
_cell.angle_beta   90.00
_cell.angle_gamma   90.00
#
_symmetry.space_group_name_H-M   'P 1'
#
loop_
_entity.id
_entity.type
_entity.pdbx_description
1 polymer ?
#
loop_
_entity_poly.entity_id
_entity_poly.type
_entity_poly.pdbx_seq_one_letter_code
_entity_poly.pdbx_strand_id
1 'polypeptide(L)'
;MANPEADGLTSLASVLEEGNHTLEIIKSEYDITRHLPWDVIVIPFPKERFSVEEMMSLQAHLRSGKSVLLLAEWGDLFGHVDYLNELTKPFGIEIQKDRVTDHQEHITQKVELGGVILGEEEIPHYVRVTNFANHPITSEIEELIYFSGCSLRVSEPAFSVAATSASSFGDIDLNSELDDDEVQGELTIAAASEMSGRLFVIGDSNIAANGYIEQGDNLIFMQQVINWLAFAI
;
A
#
# COMPACT_ATOMS: atom_id res chain seq x y z
N MET A 1 15.91 0.32 18.47
CA MET A 1 16.83 -0.15 17.41
C MET A 1 15.92 -0.81 16.38
N ALA A 2 15.87 -0.34 15.14
CA ALA A 2 15.01 -0.95 14.13
C ALA A 2 15.34 -2.44 14.04
N ASN A 3 14.33 -3.32 14.18
CA ASN A 3 14.53 -4.76 14.03
C ASN A 3 14.71 -5.03 12.52
N PRO A 4 15.91 -5.41 12.04
CA PRO A 4 16.13 -5.60 10.60
C PRO A 4 15.28 -6.73 10.01
N GLU A 5 14.77 -7.64 10.84
CA GLU A 5 13.88 -8.72 10.44
C GLU A 5 12.43 -8.24 10.22
N ALA A 6 12.08 -7.05 10.74
CA ALA A 6 10.76 -6.44 10.54
C ALA A 6 10.60 -5.81 9.15
N ASP A 7 11.72 -5.49 8.48
CA ASP A 7 11.73 -4.90 7.15
C ASP A 7 11.66 -5.96 6.05
N GLY A 8 11.05 -5.61 4.91
CA GLY A 8 10.93 -6.49 3.75
C GLY A 8 9.68 -7.36 3.77
N LEU A 9 9.47 -8.11 2.68
CA LEU A 9 8.21 -8.83 2.38
C LEU A 9 8.41 -10.36 2.37
N THR A 10 9.39 -10.89 3.10
CA THR A 10 9.70 -12.33 3.08
C THR A 10 8.57 -13.17 3.66
N SER A 11 7.87 -12.69 4.70
CA SER A 11 6.71 -13.38 5.27
C SER A 11 5.57 -13.48 4.26
N LEU A 12 5.26 -12.39 3.54
CA LEU A 12 4.28 -12.43 2.46
C LEU A 12 4.73 -13.40 1.35
N ALA A 13 6.01 -13.34 0.95
CA ALA A 13 6.53 -14.21 -0.10
C ALA A 13 6.36 -15.70 0.24
N SER A 14 6.70 -16.11 1.46
CA SER A 14 6.53 -17.50 1.91
C SER A 14 5.07 -17.94 1.86
N VAL A 15 4.15 -17.09 2.32
CA VAL A 15 2.71 -17.38 2.28
C VAL A 15 2.19 -17.52 0.84
N LEU A 16 2.68 -16.70 -0.09
CA LEU A 16 2.30 -16.79 -1.50
C LEU A 16 2.84 -18.07 -2.17
N GLU A 17 4.09 -18.46 -1.87
CA GLU A 17 4.67 -19.73 -2.35
C GLU A 17 3.88 -20.95 -1.86
N GLU A 18 3.47 -20.95 -0.58
CA GLU A 18 2.58 -21.98 -0.02
C GLU A 18 1.19 -21.96 -0.68
N GLY A 19 0.76 -20.79 -1.16
CA GLY A 19 -0.48 -20.56 -1.91
C GLY A 19 -0.46 -20.94 -3.39
N ASN A 20 0.57 -21.66 -3.86
CA ASN A 20 0.80 -22.04 -5.27
C ASN A 20 1.16 -20.89 -6.23
N HIS A 21 1.61 -19.74 -5.71
CA HIS A 21 2.23 -18.73 -6.56
C HIS A 21 3.69 -19.08 -6.85
N THR A 22 4.16 -18.79 -8.06
CA THR A 22 5.60 -18.89 -8.40
C THR A 22 6.21 -17.50 -8.31
N LEU A 23 7.17 -17.32 -7.41
CA LEU A 23 7.78 -16.02 -7.14
C LEU A 23 9.16 -15.90 -7.78
N GLU A 24 9.47 -14.72 -8.28
CA GLU A 24 10.81 -14.31 -8.70
C GLU A 24 11.16 -13.00 -8.01
N ILE A 25 12.18 -13.03 -7.15
CA ILE A 25 12.65 -11.83 -6.45
C ILE A 25 13.75 -11.18 -7.29
N ILE A 26 13.43 -10.02 -7.86
CA ILE A 26 14.36 -9.21 -8.64
C ILE A 26 15.17 -8.32 -7.69
N LYS A 27 16.47 -8.57 -7.58
CA LYS A 27 17.40 -7.84 -6.67
C LYS A 27 18.36 -6.89 -7.40
N SER A 28 18.29 -6.85 -8.72
CA SER A 28 19.13 -6.05 -9.60
C SER A 28 18.30 -5.53 -10.77
N GLU A 29 18.85 -4.63 -11.57
CA GLU A 29 18.23 -4.21 -12.83
C GLU A 29 17.77 -5.42 -13.65
N TYR A 30 16.57 -5.30 -14.22
CA TYR A 30 15.98 -6.32 -15.09
C TYR A 30 16.07 -5.88 -16.55
N ASP A 31 16.33 -6.82 -17.45
CA ASP A 31 16.35 -6.54 -18.89
C ASP A 31 14.93 -6.33 -19.44
N ILE A 32 14.51 -5.07 -19.43
CA ILE A 32 13.21 -4.60 -19.93
C ILE A 32 13.10 -4.57 -21.46
N THR A 33 14.15 -4.94 -22.21
CA THR A 33 14.04 -5.05 -23.68
C THR A 33 13.13 -6.19 -24.12
N ARG A 34 12.79 -7.09 -23.19
CA ARG A 34 11.82 -8.17 -23.36
C ARG A 34 10.51 -7.80 -22.65
N HIS A 35 9.42 -8.38 -23.12
CA HIS A 35 8.15 -8.30 -22.40
C HIS A 35 8.30 -8.90 -21.00
N LEU A 36 7.82 -8.19 -19.97
CA LEU A 36 7.87 -8.63 -18.58
C LEU A 36 7.03 -9.92 -18.42
N PRO A 37 7.63 -11.07 -18.06
CA PRO A 37 6.99 -12.38 -18.20
C PRO A 37 5.92 -12.67 -17.16
N TRP A 38 5.95 -12.00 -16.00
CA TRP A 38 5.06 -12.27 -14.87
C TRP A 38 3.60 -11.89 -15.15
N ASP A 39 2.66 -12.46 -14.41
CA ASP A 39 1.24 -12.08 -14.48
C ASP A 39 0.93 -10.92 -13.53
N VAL A 40 1.68 -10.85 -12.43
CA VAL A 40 1.60 -9.79 -11.41
C VAL A 40 3.01 -9.28 -11.13
N ILE A 41 3.19 -7.96 -11.14
CA ILE A 41 4.40 -7.29 -10.65
C ILE A 41 4.08 -6.60 -9.33
N VAL A 42 4.87 -6.88 -8.30
CA VAL A 42 4.79 -6.19 -7.00
C VAL A 42 5.94 -5.20 -6.88
N ILE A 43 5.61 -3.94 -6.63
CA ILE A 43 6.57 -2.85 -6.49
C ILE A 43 6.43 -2.28 -5.07
N PRO A 44 7.21 -2.80 -4.09
CA PRO A 44 7.14 -2.34 -2.71
C PRO A 44 8.01 -1.10 -2.52
N PHE A 45 7.38 0.07 -2.42
CA PHE A 45 8.00 1.37 -2.12
C PHE A 45 9.32 1.62 -2.89
N PRO A 46 9.23 1.91 -4.20
CA PRO A 46 10.41 2.20 -5.00
C PRO A 46 11.10 3.48 -4.49
N LYS A 47 12.41 3.38 -4.23
CA LYS A 47 13.23 4.50 -3.71
C LYS A 47 13.98 5.25 -4.81
N GLU A 48 13.99 4.68 -6.02
CA GLU A 48 14.62 5.24 -7.20
C GLU A 48 13.57 5.43 -8.29
N ARG A 49 13.78 6.45 -9.12
CA ARG A 49 12.89 6.72 -10.25
C ARG A 49 13.07 5.65 -11.31
N PHE A 50 11.96 5.15 -11.82
CA PHE A 50 11.97 4.38 -13.06
C PHE A 50 12.50 5.24 -14.21
N SER A 51 13.33 4.65 -15.05
CA SER A 51 13.63 5.17 -16.38
C SER A 51 12.37 5.25 -17.23
N VAL A 52 12.45 6.01 -18.33
CA VAL A 52 11.34 6.13 -19.28
C VAL A 52 10.96 4.75 -19.84
N GLU A 53 11.95 3.93 -20.15
CA GLU A 53 11.78 2.59 -20.70
C GLU A 53 11.16 1.63 -19.69
N GLU A 54 11.54 1.68 -18.40
CA GLU A 54 10.91 0.89 -17.34
C GLU A 54 9.44 1.29 -17.15
N MET A 55 9.17 2.59 -17.10
CA MET A 55 7.80 3.12 -16.99
C MET A 55 6.94 2.67 -18.19
N MET A 56 7.48 2.76 -19.41
CA MET A 56 6.79 2.28 -20.61
C MET A 56 6.52 0.77 -20.55
N SER A 57 7.44 -0.01 -19.97
CA SER A 57 7.32 -1.46 -19.83
C SER A 57 6.23 -1.84 -18.81
N LEU A 58 6.15 -1.15 -17.67
CA LEU A 58 5.07 -1.31 -16.68
C LEU A 58 3.70 -0.95 -17.27
N GLN A 59 3.61 0.17 -17.98
CA GLN A 59 2.37 0.55 -18.65
C GLN A 59 1.99 -0.45 -19.76
N ALA A 60 2.96 -0.99 -20.50
CA ALA A 60 2.71 -2.02 -21.51
C ALA A 60 2.24 -3.33 -20.87
N HIS A 61 2.76 -3.69 -19.69
CA HIS A 61 2.32 -4.83 -18.91
C HIS A 61 0.84 -4.72 -18.53
N LEU A 62 0.43 -3.58 -17.94
CA LEU A 62 -0.98 -3.30 -17.63
C LEU A 62 -1.86 -3.31 -18.90
N ARG A 63 -1.41 -2.67 -19.99
CA ARG A 63 -2.14 -2.67 -21.27
C ARG A 63 -2.27 -4.04 -21.92
N SER A 64 -1.38 -4.99 -21.59
CA SER A 64 -1.44 -6.36 -22.07
C SER A 64 -2.39 -7.28 -21.29
N GLY A 65 -3.06 -6.73 -20.26
CA GLY A 65 -4.00 -7.47 -19.42
C GLY A 65 -3.40 -8.09 -18.17
N LYS A 66 -2.17 -7.71 -17.84
CA LYS A 66 -1.46 -8.15 -16.65
C LYS A 66 -1.56 -7.10 -15.54
N SER A 67 -1.03 -7.42 -14.37
CA SER A 67 -1.38 -6.71 -13.14
C SER A 67 -0.17 -6.12 -12.43
N VAL A 68 -0.39 -5.00 -11.74
CA VAL A 68 0.62 -4.34 -10.90
C VAL A 68 0.03 -4.08 -9.52
N LEU A 69 0.76 -4.49 -8.49
CA LEU A 69 0.60 -4.01 -7.12
C LEU A 69 1.68 -2.97 -6.83
N LEU A 70 1.28 -1.75 -6.48
CA LEU A 70 2.17 -0.69 -6.05
C LEU A 70 1.91 -0.38 -4.57
N LEU A 71 2.95 -0.46 -3.75
CA LEU A 71 2.91 0.02 -2.37
C LEU A 71 3.68 1.35 -2.31
N ALA A 72 3.02 2.42 -1.89
CA ALA A 72 3.63 3.73 -1.72
C ALA A 72 4.06 3.95 -0.26
N GLU A 73 4.38 5.20 0.08
CA GLU A 73 4.58 5.61 1.47
C GLU A 73 4.04 7.01 1.73
N TRP A 74 3.96 7.40 3.01
CA TRP A 74 3.65 8.78 3.39
C TRP A 74 4.62 9.82 2.85
N GLY A 75 4.13 11.05 2.81
CA GLY A 75 4.92 12.21 2.47
C GLY A 75 5.38 12.14 1.02
N ASP A 76 6.56 12.70 0.75
CA ASP A 76 7.23 12.59 -0.55
C ASP A 76 8.65 12.06 -0.36
N LEU A 77 8.79 11.01 0.45
CA LEU A 77 10.07 10.36 0.70
C LEU A 77 10.73 9.97 -0.63
N PHE A 78 11.99 10.32 -0.81
CA PHE A 78 12.73 10.09 -2.07
C PHE A 78 12.10 10.74 -3.33
N GLY A 79 11.16 11.69 -3.16
CA GLY A 79 10.44 12.34 -4.25
C GLY A 79 9.53 11.37 -5.00
N HIS A 80 9.00 10.34 -4.31
CA HIS A 80 8.32 9.21 -4.92
C HIS A 80 6.94 9.51 -5.48
N VAL A 81 6.23 10.46 -4.90
CA VAL A 81 4.83 10.70 -5.23
C VAL A 81 4.68 11.20 -6.66
N ASP A 82 5.48 12.18 -7.08
CA ASP A 82 5.33 12.80 -8.40
C ASP A 82 5.62 11.80 -9.53
N TYR A 83 6.66 10.97 -9.40
CA TYR A 83 7.02 10.03 -10.46
C TYR A 83 6.13 8.78 -10.46
N LEU A 84 5.67 8.30 -9.30
CA LEU A 84 4.71 7.18 -9.27
C LEU A 84 3.35 7.59 -9.80
N ASN A 85 2.98 8.86 -9.61
CA ASN A 85 1.78 9.42 -10.21
C ASN A 85 1.83 9.45 -11.75
N GLU A 86 3.01 9.38 -12.39
CA GLU A 86 3.10 9.17 -13.85
C GLU A 86 2.60 7.78 -14.27
N LEU A 87 2.71 6.77 -13.39
CA LEU A 87 2.14 5.44 -13.58
C LEU A 87 0.66 5.40 -13.21
N THR A 88 0.27 5.95 -12.06
CA THR A 88 -1.05 5.67 -11.46
C THR A 88 -2.16 6.62 -11.93
N LYS A 89 -1.87 7.90 -12.18
CA LYS A 89 -2.89 8.89 -12.59
C LYS A 89 -3.65 8.51 -13.87
N PRO A 90 -3.01 7.96 -14.92
CA PRO A 90 -3.73 7.49 -16.10
C PRO A 90 -4.80 6.42 -15.81
N PHE A 91 -4.70 5.74 -14.68
CA PHE A 91 -5.63 4.72 -14.22
C PHE A 91 -6.63 5.25 -13.17
N GLY A 92 -6.61 6.55 -12.87
CA GLY A 92 -7.55 7.20 -11.97
C GLY A 92 -7.11 7.26 -10.51
N ILE A 93 -5.87 6.88 -10.18
CA ILE A 93 -5.36 6.87 -8.80
C ILE A 93 -4.23 7.91 -8.66
N GLU A 94 -4.37 8.84 -7.72
CA GLU A 94 -3.36 9.84 -7.39
C GLU A 94 -2.90 9.69 -5.93
N ILE A 95 -1.63 9.34 -5.77
CA ILE A 95 -0.94 9.26 -4.47
C ILE A 95 -0.77 10.68 -3.92
N GLN A 96 -1.13 10.91 -2.66
CA GLN A 96 -0.96 12.20 -1.98
C GLN A 96 0.38 12.27 -1.24
N LYS A 97 0.79 13.49 -0.85
CA LYS A 97 2.04 13.77 -0.12
C LYS A 97 1.82 13.91 1.39
N ASP A 98 0.72 13.37 1.90
CA ASP A 98 0.33 13.44 3.31
C ASP A 98 0.75 12.17 4.07
N ARG A 99 0.51 12.17 5.38
CA ARG A 99 0.49 10.99 6.24
C ARG A 99 -0.90 10.87 6.85
N VAL A 100 -1.54 9.73 6.65
CA VAL A 100 -2.85 9.45 7.23
C VAL A 100 -2.74 9.37 8.74
N THR A 101 -3.53 10.19 9.43
CA THR A 101 -3.52 10.33 10.89
C THR A 101 -4.95 10.32 11.43
N ASP A 102 -5.19 9.66 12.58
CA ASP A 102 -6.48 9.63 13.26
C ASP A 102 -6.30 9.56 14.80
N HIS A 103 -6.89 10.51 15.53
CA HIS A 103 -6.83 10.57 17.00
C HIS A 103 -7.89 9.71 17.71
N GLN A 104 -8.79 9.08 16.96
CA GLN A 104 -9.88 8.25 17.49
C GLN A 104 -9.69 6.79 17.08
N GLU A 105 -9.41 6.55 15.80
CA GLU A 105 -9.28 5.21 15.22
C GLU A 105 -7.81 4.86 14.97
N HIS A 106 -7.03 4.71 16.03
CA HIS A 106 -5.62 4.31 15.95
C HIS A 106 -5.28 3.14 16.87
N ILE A 107 -4.05 2.65 16.79
CA ILE A 107 -3.52 1.67 17.73
C ILE A 107 -2.68 2.33 18.82
N THR A 108 -2.66 1.68 19.98
CA THR A 108 -1.77 2.01 21.09
C THR A 108 -0.67 0.97 21.17
N GLN A 109 0.59 1.40 21.25
CA GLN A 109 1.73 0.50 21.39
C GLN A 109 2.18 0.43 22.85
N LYS A 110 2.59 -0.76 23.29
CA LYS A 110 3.22 -0.92 24.60
C LYS A 110 4.66 -0.44 24.55
N VAL A 111 5.01 0.43 25.48
CA VAL A 111 6.39 0.87 25.69
C VAL A 111 7.08 -0.14 26.59
N GLU A 112 8.01 -0.91 26.05
CA GLU A 112 8.74 -1.92 26.80
C GLU A 112 10.23 -1.57 26.94
N LEU A 113 10.80 -1.82 28.12
CA LEU A 113 12.23 -1.74 28.37
C LEU A 113 12.70 -3.01 29.09
N GLY A 114 13.50 -3.83 28.40
CA GLY A 114 14.01 -5.08 28.97
C GLY A 114 12.92 -6.11 29.29
N GLY A 115 11.84 -6.16 28.49
CA GLY A 115 10.71 -7.07 28.69
C GLY A 115 9.73 -6.63 29.80
N VAL A 116 9.89 -5.42 30.32
CA VAL A 116 8.96 -4.81 31.28
C VAL A 116 8.15 -3.73 30.55
N ILE A 117 6.82 -3.85 30.59
CA ILE A 117 5.90 -2.83 30.09
C ILE A 117 5.97 -1.63 31.03
N LEU A 118 6.45 -0.51 30.50
CA LEU A 118 6.57 0.78 31.19
C LEU A 118 5.32 1.65 31.03
N GLY A 119 4.53 1.41 29.99
CA GLY A 119 3.32 2.16 29.69
C GLY A 119 2.78 1.83 28.30
N GLU A 120 1.86 2.67 27.85
CA GLU A 120 1.20 2.60 26.56
C GLU A 120 1.26 3.98 25.90
N GLU A 121 1.52 4.03 24.60
CA GLU A 121 1.64 5.25 23.80
C GLU A 121 0.67 5.16 22.62
N GLU A 122 -0.17 6.17 22.46
CA GLU A 122 -1.04 6.33 21.30
C GLU A 122 -0.19 6.67 20.08
N ILE A 123 -0.46 6.00 18.95
CA ILE A 123 0.24 6.25 17.69
C ILE A 123 -0.81 6.66 16.65
N PRO A 124 -1.18 7.95 16.58
CA PRO A 124 -2.29 8.42 15.73
C PRO A 124 -2.11 8.14 14.23
N HIS A 125 -0.88 7.95 13.76
CA HIS A 125 -0.59 7.60 12.36
C HIS A 125 -0.59 6.09 12.09
N TYR A 126 -0.83 5.26 13.09
CA TYR A 126 -1.10 3.82 12.92
C TYR A 126 -2.62 3.60 13.02
N VAL A 127 -3.29 3.83 11.90
CA VAL A 127 -4.74 3.98 11.82
C VAL A 127 -5.42 2.62 11.69
N ARG A 128 -6.49 2.42 12.48
CA ARG A 128 -7.40 1.28 12.34
C ARG A 128 -8.41 1.58 11.24
N VAL A 129 -8.49 0.70 10.25
CA VAL A 129 -9.34 0.88 9.07
C VAL A 129 -10.40 -0.22 9.05
N THR A 130 -11.67 0.19 9.02
CA THR A 130 -12.84 -0.71 9.03
C THR A 130 -13.87 -0.36 7.95
N ASN A 131 -13.60 0.66 7.13
CA ASN A 131 -14.47 1.08 6.04
C ASN A 131 -13.98 0.49 4.71
N PHE A 132 -14.69 -0.53 4.25
CA PHE A 132 -14.33 -1.30 3.06
C PHE A 132 -15.42 -1.24 2.00
N ALA A 133 -15.01 -1.15 0.74
CA ALA A 133 -15.92 -1.38 -0.37
C ALA A 133 -16.40 -2.83 -0.38
N ASN A 134 -17.60 -3.08 -0.92
CA ASN A 134 -18.07 -4.44 -1.16
C ASN A 134 -17.33 -5.02 -2.38
N HIS A 135 -16.23 -5.73 -2.14
CA HIS A 135 -15.35 -6.26 -3.18
C HIS A 135 -14.74 -7.60 -2.74
N PRO A 136 -14.41 -8.55 -3.65
CA PRO A 136 -13.78 -9.81 -3.26
C PRO A 136 -12.47 -9.66 -2.48
N ILE A 137 -11.76 -8.54 -2.66
CA ILE A 137 -10.50 -8.24 -1.94
C ILE A 137 -10.74 -8.01 -0.43
N THR A 138 -11.92 -7.51 -0.08
CA THR A 138 -12.30 -7.12 1.29
C THR A 138 -13.28 -8.10 1.91
N SER A 139 -13.49 -9.26 1.27
CA SER A 139 -14.30 -10.33 1.84
C SER A 139 -13.65 -10.83 3.13
N GLU A 140 -14.46 -10.94 4.19
CA GLU A 140 -14.01 -11.43 5.50
C GLU A 140 -12.88 -10.62 6.16
N ILE A 141 -12.66 -9.37 5.72
CA ILE A 141 -11.78 -8.42 6.38
C ILE A 141 -12.61 -7.63 7.41
N GLU A 142 -12.27 -7.74 8.68
CA GLU A 142 -12.89 -6.98 9.77
C GLU A 142 -12.12 -5.68 10.03
N GLU A 143 -10.79 -5.73 10.00
CA GLU A 143 -9.94 -4.56 10.18
C GLU A 143 -8.59 -4.65 9.48
N LEU A 144 -8.07 -3.50 9.04
CA LEU A 144 -6.66 -3.33 8.67
C LEU A 144 -5.99 -2.38 9.64
N ILE A 145 -4.71 -2.62 9.90
CA ILE A 145 -3.86 -1.64 10.59
C ILE A 145 -2.95 -1.00 9.55
N TYR A 146 -3.10 0.30 9.37
CA TYR A 146 -2.42 1.10 8.36
C TYR A 146 -1.28 1.89 8.99
N PHE A 147 -0.04 1.65 8.59
CA PHE A 147 1.16 2.07 9.31
C PHE A 147 1.82 3.28 8.68
N SER A 148 1.34 4.46 9.05
CA SER A 148 1.83 5.74 8.56
C SER A 148 1.71 5.94 7.06
N GLY A 149 0.87 5.25 6.28
CA GLY A 149 0.84 5.51 4.83
C GLY A 149 0.27 6.89 4.43
N CYS A 150 0.32 7.20 3.13
CA CYS A 150 -0.39 8.36 2.55
C CYS A 150 -1.84 8.03 2.18
N SER A 151 -2.62 9.07 1.89
CA SER A 151 -3.93 8.93 1.26
C SER A 151 -3.83 8.86 -0.27
N LEU A 152 -4.91 8.39 -0.90
CA LEU A 152 -5.09 8.32 -2.34
C LEU A 152 -6.31 9.13 -2.73
N ARG A 153 -6.20 9.90 -3.83
CA ARG A 153 -7.35 10.45 -4.53
C ARG A 153 -7.73 9.52 -5.67
N VAL A 154 -9.03 9.24 -5.78
CA VAL A 154 -9.55 8.27 -6.74
C VAL A 154 -10.57 8.94 -7.66
N SER A 155 -10.48 8.61 -8.94
CA SER A 155 -11.41 9.01 -9.99
C SER A 155 -11.59 7.87 -10.99
N GLU A 156 -12.72 7.86 -11.70
CA GLU A 156 -12.99 6.86 -12.74
C GLU A 156 -11.83 6.75 -13.74
N PRO A 157 -11.39 5.52 -14.10
CA PRO A 157 -12.06 4.23 -13.87
C PRO A 157 -11.69 3.53 -12.55
N ALA A 158 -10.88 4.16 -11.69
CA ALA A 158 -10.53 3.58 -10.40
C ALA A 158 -11.64 3.72 -9.36
N PHE A 159 -11.61 2.85 -8.37
CA PHE A 159 -12.49 2.86 -7.22
C PHE A 159 -11.73 2.63 -5.90
N SER A 160 -12.25 3.21 -4.83
CA SER A 160 -11.73 3.01 -3.48
C SER A 160 -12.07 1.60 -3.00
N VAL A 161 -11.12 0.92 -2.38
CA VAL A 161 -11.27 -0.44 -1.85
C VAL A 161 -11.32 -0.41 -0.32
N ALA A 162 -10.47 0.41 0.28
CA ALA A 162 -10.47 0.69 1.71
C ALA A 162 -10.25 2.19 1.93
N ALA A 163 -10.97 2.75 2.89
CA ALA A 163 -10.83 4.14 3.31
C ALA A 163 -10.82 4.24 4.83
N THR A 164 -10.23 5.30 5.36
CA THR A 164 -10.23 5.57 6.79
C THR A 164 -11.61 6.01 7.29
N SER A 165 -11.70 6.27 8.59
CA SER A 165 -12.90 6.85 9.21
C SER A 165 -13.04 8.33 8.85
N ALA A 166 -14.21 8.93 9.16
CA ALA A 166 -14.43 10.35 8.95
C ALA A 166 -13.63 11.28 9.89
N SER A 167 -13.04 10.76 10.98
CA SER A 167 -12.17 11.55 11.87
C SER A 167 -10.75 11.69 11.38
N SER A 168 -10.32 10.86 10.43
CA SER A 168 -8.96 10.85 9.93
C SER A 168 -8.67 12.07 9.06
N PHE A 169 -7.40 12.45 8.97
CA PHE A 169 -6.93 13.52 8.13
C PHE A 169 -5.56 13.23 7.53
N GLY A 170 -5.27 13.90 6.41
CA GLY A 170 -3.98 13.84 5.74
C GLY A 170 -3.06 14.89 6.32
N ASP A 171 -2.19 14.48 7.24
CA ASP A 171 -1.19 15.29 7.94
C ASP A 171 -0.01 15.60 6.98
N ILE A 172 0.08 16.83 6.49
CA ILE A 172 1.05 17.26 5.47
C ILE A 172 2.38 17.68 6.11
N ASP A 173 2.33 18.34 7.26
CA ASP A 173 3.52 18.87 7.94
C ASP A 173 4.12 17.91 8.99
N LEU A 174 3.42 16.81 9.25
CA LEU A 174 3.77 15.68 10.11
C LEU A 174 3.71 15.99 11.61
N ASN A 175 2.98 17.04 12.00
CA ASN A 175 2.82 17.46 13.39
C ASN A 175 1.74 16.64 14.15
N SER A 176 0.97 15.81 13.45
CA SER A 176 -0.16 15.04 13.99
C SER A 176 -1.28 15.90 14.58
N GLU A 177 -1.44 17.14 14.13
CA GLU A 177 -2.52 18.06 14.46
C GLU A 177 -3.24 18.40 13.14
N LEU A 178 -4.58 18.53 13.19
CA LEU A 178 -5.34 18.88 11.99
C LEU A 178 -5.25 20.39 11.74
N ASP A 179 -4.70 20.76 10.58
CA ASP A 179 -4.59 22.16 10.13
C ASP A 179 -5.67 22.56 9.09
N ASP A 180 -5.88 23.87 8.92
CA ASP A 180 -6.92 24.44 8.05
C ASP A 180 -6.76 24.09 6.55
N ASP A 181 -5.55 23.76 6.10
CA ASP A 181 -5.22 23.38 4.72
C ASP A 181 -5.15 21.86 4.49
N GLU A 182 -5.40 21.08 5.53
CA GLU A 182 -5.42 19.62 5.47
C GLU A 182 -6.81 19.05 5.20
N VAL A 183 -6.84 17.87 4.58
CA VAL A 183 -8.09 17.21 4.24
C VAL A 183 -8.46 16.25 5.36
N GLN A 184 -9.60 16.51 6.01
CA GLN A 184 -10.25 15.58 6.94
C GLN A 184 -11.40 14.83 6.28
N GLY A 185 -11.57 13.56 6.63
CA GLY A 185 -12.69 12.72 6.22
C GLY A 185 -12.27 11.28 5.94
N GLU A 186 -13.14 10.55 5.23
CA GLU A 186 -12.83 9.20 4.76
C GLU A 186 -11.78 9.28 3.64
N LEU A 187 -10.51 9.05 4.00
CA LEU A 187 -9.39 9.09 3.08
C LEU A 187 -9.19 7.70 2.48
N THR A 188 -9.16 7.59 1.15
CA THR A 188 -8.85 6.30 0.52
C THR A 188 -7.40 5.93 0.80
N ILE A 189 -7.17 4.70 1.26
CA ILE A 189 -5.82 4.17 1.54
C ILE A 189 -5.42 3.03 0.60
N ALA A 190 -6.41 2.36 0.00
CA ALA A 190 -6.22 1.33 -1.00
C ALA A 190 -7.23 1.54 -2.14
N ALA A 191 -6.74 1.51 -3.38
CA ALA A 191 -7.54 1.74 -4.57
C ALA A 191 -7.20 0.74 -5.68
N ALA A 192 -8.21 0.42 -6.49
CA ALA A 192 -8.09 -0.48 -7.62
C ALA A 192 -8.53 0.20 -8.91
N SER A 193 -7.94 -0.19 -10.02
CA SER A 193 -8.36 0.18 -11.38
C SER A 193 -8.36 -1.06 -12.26
N GLU A 194 -9.51 -1.37 -12.87
CA GLU A 194 -9.67 -2.48 -13.81
C GLU A 194 -9.90 -1.92 -15.22
N MET A 195 -8.85 -1.92 -16.04
CA MET A 195 -8.93 -1.52 -17.44
C MET A 195 -8.62 -2.72 -18.33
N SER A 196 -7.57 -2.64 -19.15
CA SER A 196 -7.06 -3.80 -19.89
C SER A 196 -6.50 -4.86 -18.93
N GLY A 197 -5.78 -4.41 -17.90
CA GLY A 197 -5.29 -5.20 -16.76
C GLY A 197 -5.65 -4.51 -15.44
N ARG A 198 -5.06 -4.95 -14.33
CA ARG A 198 -5.41 -4.47 -12.99
C ARG A 198 -4.26 -3.73 -12.32
N LEU A 199 -4.52 -2.50 -11.90
CA LEU A 199 -3.62 -1.75 -11.01
C LEU A 199 -4.24 -1.70 -9.63
N PHE A 200 -3.47 -2.10 -8.61
CA PHE A 200 -3.84 -1.93 -7.21
C PHE A 200 -2.76 -1.10 -6.52
N VAL A 201 -3.18 -0.05 -5.81
CA VAL A 201 -2.28 0.86 -5.09
C VAL A 201 -2.69 0.89 -3.63
N ILE A 202 -1.71 0.72 -2.74
CA ILE A 202 -1.86 0.95 -1.30
C ILE A 202 -0.89 2.07 -0.92
N GLY A 203 -1.35 3.06 -0.17
CA GLY A 203 -0.52 4.20 0.24
C GLY A 203 0.52 3.88 1.33
N ASP A 204 0.63 2.61 1.73
CA ASP A 204 1.51 2.10 2.79
C ASP A 204 2.21 0.82 2.31
N SER A 205 3.53 0.76 2.51
CA SER A 205 4.34 -0.44 2.24
C SER A 205 4.56 -1.30 3.48
N ASN A 206 4.43 -0.73 4.67
CA ASN A 206 4.58 -1.43 5.93
C ASN A 206 3.43 -2.40 6.19
N ILE A 207 2.23 -2.15 5.66
CA ILE A 207 1.09 -3.09 5.72
C ILE A 207 1.46 -4.52 5.29
N ALA A 208 2.43 -4.67 4.38
CA ALA A 208 2.92 -5.95 3.86
C ALA A 208 4.28 -6.38 4.44
N ALA A 209 4.90 -5.56 5.29
CA ALA A 209 6.22 -5.81 5.82
C ALA A 209 6.19 -6.85 6.96
N ASN A 210 7.28 -7.59 7.11
CA ASN A 210 7.39 -8.71 8.06
C ASN A 210 6.94 -8.35 9.49
N GLY A 211 7.27 -7.16 9.98
CA GLY A 211 6.93 -6.71 11.34
C GLY A 211 5.46 -6.35 11.56
N TYR A 212 4.68 -6.22 10.49
CA TYR A 212 3.37 -5.58 10.51
C TYR A 212 2.27 -6.38 9.79
N ILE A 213 2.65 -7.33 8.94
CA ILE A 213 1.71 -8.11 8.13
C ILE A 213 0.73 -8.96 8.96
N GLU A 214 1.07 -9.30 10.20
CA GLU A 214 0.19 -10.06 11.11
C GLU A 214 -0.74 -9.17 11.96
N GLN A 215 -0.70 -7.84 11.77
CA GLN A 215 -1.55 -6.91 12.51
C GLN A 215 -2.92 -6.76 11.82
N GLY A 216 -4.00 -6.81 12.60
CA GLY A 216 -5.36 -6.89 12.04
C GLY A 216 -5.49 -8.06 11.05
N ASP A 217 -6.20 -7.84 9.95
CA ASP A 217 -6.34 -8.80 8.85
C ASP A 217 -5.39 -8.49 7.67
N ASN A 218 -4.29 -7.77 7.90
CA ASN A 218 -3.37 -7.33 6.84
C ASN A 218 -2.87 -8.48 5.96
N LEU A 219 -2.50 -9.63 6.54
CA LEU A 219 -2.06 -10.80 5.77
C LEU A 219 -3.16 -11.31 4.84
N ILE A 220 -4.39 -11.45 5.36
CA ILE A 220 -5.54 -11.94 4.58
C ILE A 220 -5.83 -10.96 3.44
N PHE A 221 -5.83 -9.66 3.73
CA PHE A 221 -6.02 -8.62 2.72
C PHE A 221 -4.96 -8.69 1.62
N MET A 222 -3.67 -8.77 1.98
CA MET A 222 -2.59 -8.88 0.99
C MET A 222 -2.69 -10.15 0.14
N GLN A 223 -3.08 -11.29 0.73
CA GLN A 223 -3.35 -12.51 -0.04
C GLN A 223 -4.51 -12.32 -1.03
N GLN A 224 -5.61 -11.68 -0.60
CA GLN A 224 -6.77 -11.44 -1.45
C GLN A 224 -6.46 -10.46 -2.59
N VAL A 225 -5.67 -9.41 -2.31
CA VAL A 225 -5.13 -8.49 -3.33
C VAL A 225 -4.34 -9.26 -4.39
N ILE A 226 -3.35 -10.06 -3.98
CA ILE A 226 -2.51 -10.80 -4.92
C ILE A 226 -3.32 -11.83 -5.73
N ASN A 227 -4.23 -12.56 -5.07
CA ASN A 227 -5.10 -13.51 -5.75
C ASN A 227 -5.97 -12.82 -6.81
N TRP A 228 -6.60 -11.70 -6.46
CA TRP A 228 -7.39 -10.90 -7.40
C TRP A 228 -6.54 -10.37 -8.56
N LEU A 229 -5.31 -9.92 -8.31
CA LEU A 229 -4.39 -9.48 -9.37
C LEU A 229 -3.96 -10.62 -10.29
N ALA A 230 -3.79 -11.83 -9.76
CA ALA A 230 -3.36 -13.01 -10.51
C ALA A 230 -4.47 -13.66 -11.35
N PHE A 231 -5.75 -13.36 -11.08
CA PHE A 231 -6.86 -13.87 -11.89
C PHE A 231 -6.93 -13.16 -13.25
N ALA A 232 -6.66 -13.91 -14.33
CA ALA A 232 -6.85 -13.43 -15.69
C ALA A 232 -8.33 -13.11 -16.00
N ILE A 233 -8.57 -12.00 -16.69
CA ILE A 233 -9.86 -11.56 -17.22
C ILE A 233 -10.14 -12.22 -18.57
#